data_AF-A0A0J1IG87-F1
#
_entry.id   AF-A0A0J1IG87-F1
#
_cell.length_a   1.000
_cell.length_b   1.000
_cell.length_c   1.000
_cell.angle_alpha   90.00
_cell.angle_beta   90.00
_cell.angle_gamma   90.00
#
_symmetry.space_group_name_H-M   'P 1'
#
loop_
_entity.id
_entity.type
_entity.pdbx_description
1 polymer ?
#
loop_
_entity_poly.entity_id
_entity_poly.type
_entity_poly.pdbx_seq_one_letter_code
_entity_poly.pdbx_strand_id
1 'polypeptide(L)'
;MVKNHEFSKLFPRGKKPPQIDAIRDTLKDIDISGLNQMNDHIVKKSVENKVFENGTIDGYTVAAIDGTKFFGSNKKSCPACLKNTKGQKTHCFHSGAVMSTVRNGPKLVIGFEMYKPGQDPSSKDEGELNVGKRLISSILKRHKKLIDVVVYDALACNSVWINHCRNLGIDTVVRCFR
;
A
#
# COMPACT_ATOMS: atom_id res chain seq x y z
N MET A 1 13.50 18.06 3.84
CA MET A 1 14.08 19.08 2.96
C MET A 1 15.15 18.38 2.13
N VAL A 2 14.96 18.28 0.81
CA VAL A 2 15.89 17.58 -0.09
C VAL A 2 17.18 18.41 -0.19
N LYS A 3 18.34 17.79 -0.04
CA LYS A 3 19.64 18.46 -0.12
C LYS A 3 20.05 18.69 -1.58
N ASN A 4 20.83 19.73 -1.82
CA ASN A 4 21.46 19.94 -3.14
C ASN A 4 22.29 18.69 -3.53
N HIS A 5 22.13 18.25 -4.78
CA HIS A 5 22.78 17.06 -5.35
C HIS A 5 22.41 15.70 -4.73
N GLU A 6 21.36 15.60 -3.91
CA GLU A 6 20.94 14.33 -3.29
C GLU A 6 20.65 13.22 -4.32
N PHE A 7 20.12 13.61 -5.49
CA PHE A 7 19.80 12.71 -6.59
C PHE A 7 20.90 12.58 -7.65
N SER A 8 22.06 13.20 -7.47
CA SER A 8 23.15 13.17 -8.45
C SER A 8 23.68 11.75 -8.71
N LYS A 9 23.52 10.85 -7.73
CA LYS A 9 23.92 9.44 -7.83
C LYS A 9 22.87 8.52 -8.46
N LEU A 10 21.63 8.98 -8.63
CA LEU A 10 20.59 8.19 -9.31
C LEU A 10 20.80 8.12 -10.82
N PHE A 11 21.53 9.09 -11.38
CA PHE A 11 21.81 9.15 -12.81
C PHE A 11 23.28 8.83 -13.08
N PRO A 12 23.59 8.05 -14.14
CA PRO A 12 24.96 7.82 -14.58
C PRO A 12 25.75 9.12 -14.75
N ARG A 13 27.04 9.10 -14.40
CA ARG A 13 27.93 10.26 -14.55
C ARG A 13 27.88 10.77 -16.01
N GLY A 14 27.77 12.08 -16.17
CA GLY A 14 27.69 12.74 -17.49
C GLY A 14 26.28 12.82 -18.08
N LYS A 15 25.26 12.16 -17.49
CA LYS A 15 23.87 12.38 -17.89
C LYS A 15 23.30 13.65 -17.25
N LYS A 16 22.67 14.49 -18.07
CA LYS A 16 21.88 15.62 -17.58
C LYS A 16 20.61 15.09 -16.90
N PRO A 17 20.27 15.57 -15.70
CA PRO A 17 19.02 15.19 -15.06
C PRO A 17 17.82 15.69 -15.88
N PRO A 18 16.66 15.00 -15.81
CA PRO A 18 15.45 15.46 -16.48
C PRO A 18 15.01 16.81 -15.94
N GLN A 19 14.46 17.65 -16.82
CA GLN A 19 13.85 18.92 -16.43
C GLN A 19 12.61 18.67 -15.59
N ILE A 20 12.27 19.63 -14.72
CA ILE A 20 11.10 19.53 -13.84
C ILE A 20 9.80 19.34 -14.61
N ASP A 21 9.68 19.95 -15.79
CA ASP A 21 8.49 19.81 -16.64
C ASP A 21 8.38 18.39 -17.20
N ALA A 22 9.50 17.80 -17.64
CA ALA A 22 9.52 16.40 -18.08
C ALA A 22 9.10 15.43 -16.95
N ILE A 23 9.58 15.65 -15.72
CA ILE A 23 9.14 14.85 -14.55
C ILE A 23 7.64 15.04 -14.32
N ARG A 24 7.16 16.29 -14.32
CA ARG A 24 5.75 16.61 -14.07
C ARG A 24 4.84 15.98 -15.10
N ASP A 25 5.18 16.09 -16.38
CA ASP A 25 4.36 15.57 -17.47
C ASP A 25 4.35 14.04 -17.45
N THR A 26 5.50 13.41 -17.21
CA THR A 26 5.56 11.95 -17.00
C THR A 26 4.67 11.51 -15.84
N LEU A 27 4.69 12.22 -14.71
CA LEU A 27 3.84 11.90 -13.54
C LEU A 27 2.33 12.07 -13.81
N LYS A 28 1.92 12.83 -14.83
CA LYS A 28 0.50 12.92 -15.22
C LYS A 28 0.02 11.67 -15.96
N ASP A 29 0.92 11.01 -16.68
CA ASP A 29 0.62 9.87 -17.53
C ASP A 29 0.89 8.51 -16.84
N ILE A 30 1.61 8.52 -15.71
CA ILE A 30 1.85 7.30 -14.91
C ILE A 30 0.54 6.81 -14.30
N ASP A 31 0.16 5.60 -14.68
CA ASP A 31 -0.98 4.90 -14.08
C ASP A 31 -0.56 4.06 -12.86
N ILE A 32 -1.49 3.94 -11.91
CA ILE A 32 -1.33 3.14 -10.69
C ILE A 32 -1.12 1.66 -11.05
N SER A 33 -1.73 1.15 -12.12
CA SER A 33 -1.50 -0.24 -12.54
C SER A 33 -0.04 -0.49 -12.95
N GLY A 34 0.62 0.49 -13.58
CA GLY A 34 2.04 0.41 -13.92
C GLY A 34 2.93 0.36 -12.68
N LEU A 35 2.61 1.16 -11.65
CA LEU A 35 3.30 1.11 -10.36
C LEU A 35 3.12 -0.24 -9.65
N ASN A 36 1.92 -0.81 -9.70
CA ASN A 36 1.66 -2.15 -9.16
C ASN A 36 2.47 -3.23 -9.89
N GLN A 37 2.57 -3.17 -11.22
CA GLN A 37 3.40 -4.09 -12.00
C GLN A 37 4.88 -3.97 -11.65
N MET A 38 5.40 -2.75 -11.52
CA MET A 38 6.78 -2.53 -11.07
C MET A 38 7.02 -3.14 -9.69
N ASN A 39 6.09 -2.94 -8.75
CA ASN A 39 6.19 -3.54 -7.43
C ASN A 39 6.15 -5.08 -7.48
N ASP A 40 5.31 -5.65 -8.35
CA ASP A 40 5.25 -7.10 -8.56
C ASP A 40 6.58 -7.67 -9.05
N HIS A 41 7.28 -6.97 -9.94
CA HIS A 41 8.61 -7.36 -10.38
C HIS A 41 9.62 -7.32 -9.24
N ILE A 42 9.58 -6.30 -8.37
CA ILE A 42 10.45 -6.21 -7.20
C ILE A 42 10.18 -7.38 -6.23
N VAL A 43 8.91 -7.67 -5.95
CA VAL A 43 8.51 -8.77 -5.07
C VAL A 43 8.97 -10.11 -5.64
N LYS A 44 8.67 -10.40 -6.91
CA LYS A 44 9.11 -11.63 -7.59
C LYS A 44 10.62 -11.77 -7.52
N LYS A 45 11.36 -10.71 -7.83
CA LYS A 45 12.82 -10.78 -7.84
C LYS A 45 13.40 -10.96 -6.43
N SER A 46 12.73 -10.43 -5.42
CA SER A 46 13.08 -10.66 -4.01
C SER A 46 12.88 -12.12 -3.61
N VAL A 47 11.81 -12.78 -4.07
CA VAL A 47 11.58 -14.22 -3.84
C VAL A 47 12.66 -15.05 -4.52
N GLU A 48 12.92 -14.79 -5.80
CA GLU A 48 13.95 -15.52 -6.59
C GLU A 48 15.34 -15.42 -5.97
N ASN A 49 15.69 -14.24 -5.43
CA ASN A 49 16.96 -13.99 -4.77
C ASN A 49 16.97 -14.48 -3.30
N LYS A 50 15.94 -15.21 -2.87
CA LYS A 50 15.78 -15.73 -1.50
C LYS A 50 15.94 -14.68 -0.41
N VAL A 51 15.53 -13.45 -0.72
CA VAL A 51 15.65 -12.32 0.21
C VAL A 51 14.94 -12.62 1.54
N PHE A 52 13.89 -13.46 1.54
CA PHE A 52 13.06 -13.79 2.69
C PHE A 52 13.56 -14.95 3.58
N GLU A 53 14.56 -15.72 3.15
CA GLU A 53 14.97 -16.98 3.82
C GLU A 53 15.40 -16.78 5.29
N ASN A 54 16.12 -15.70 5.59
CA ASN A 54 16.56 -15.36 6.96
C ASN A 54 15.64 -14.36 7.68
N GLY A 55 14.48 -14.06 7.11
CA GLY A 55 13.54 -13.04 7.59
C GLY A 55 12.20 -13.60 8.05
N THR A 56 12.00 -14.91 8.04
CA THR A 56 10.76 -15.51 8.55
C THR A 56 10.71 -15.44 10.08
N ILE A 57 9.50 -15.45 10.64
CA ILE A 57 9.29 -15.55 12.08
C ILE A 57 8.81 -16.97 12.33
N ASP A 58 9.68 -17.80 12.92
CA ASP A 58 9.40 -19.22 13.17
C ASP A 58 8.95 -19.99 11.91
N GLY A 59 9.58 -19.69 10.77
CA GLY A 59 9.21 -20.29 9.48
C GLY A 59 8.04 -19.62 8.75
N TYR A 60 7.32 -18.69 9.39
CA TYR A 60 6.22 -17.95 8.76
C TYR A 60 6.68 -16.66 8.09
N THR A 61 6.15 -16.40 6.89
CA THR A 61 6.23 -15.08 6.27
C THR A 61 5.09 -14.21 6.75
N VAL A 62 5.44 -13.18 7.53
CA VAL A 62 4.48 -12.28 8.17
C VAL A 62 4.42 -10.95 7.43
N ALA A 63 3.21 -10.45 7.18
CA ALA A 63 2.99 -9.13 6.62
C ALA A 63 2.05 -8.29 7.49
N ALA A 64 2.38 -7.03 7.70
CA ALA A 64 1.50 -6.07 8.36
C ALA A 64 0.76 -5.24 7.31
N ILE A 65 -0.49 -4.91 7.61
CA ILE A 65 -1.29 -3.97 6.83
C ILE A 65 -1.66 -2.79 7.71
N ASP A 66 -1.55 -1.58 7.14
CA ASP A 66 -1.96 -0.36 7.81
C ASP A 66 -2.60 0.62 6.82
N GLY A 67 -3.59 1.37 7.28
CA GLY A 67 -4.23 2.46 6.56
C GLY A 67 -3.43 3.75 6.66
N THR A 68 -3.18 4.44 5.55
CA THR A 68 -2.45 5.71 5.57
C THR A 68 -3.01 6.72 4.56
N LYS A 69 -2.82 8.00 4.88
CA LYS A 69 -3.14 9.11 3.98
C LYS A 69 -1.89 9.49 3.19
N PHE A 70 -1.96 9.36 1.86
CA PHE A 70 -0.83 9.68 0.99
C PHE A 70 -0.71 11.18 0.72
N PHE A 71 -1.80 11.81 0.30
CA PHE A 71 -1.82 13.24 -0.01
C PHE A 71 -3.20 13.84 0.19
N GLY A 72 -3.24 15.15 0.43
CA GLY A 72 -4.48 15.92 0.56
C GLY A 72 -4.30 17.37 0.13
N SER A 73 -5.38 17.99 -0.33
CA SER A 73 -5.39 19.37 -0.82
C SER A 73 -6.74 20.03 -0.57
N ASN A 74 -6.69 21.33 -0.26
CA ASN A 74 -7.87 22.20 -0.20
C ASN A 74 -8.13 22.91 -1.55
N LYS A 75 -7.27 22.69 -2.56
CA LYS A 75 -7.30 23.41 -3.84
C LYS A 75 -7.41 22.48 -5.04
N LYS A 76 -6.80 21.30 -4.96
CA LYS A 76 -6.75 20.32 -6.04
C LYS A 76 -7.65 19.14 -5.68
N SER A 77 -8.41 18.66 -6.66
CA SER A 77 -9.32 17.53 -6.52
C SER A 77 -9.38 16.75 -7.82
N CYS A 78 -9.64 15.45 -7.73
CA CYS A 78 -9.97 14.60 -8.87
C CYS A 78 -11.20 13.73 -8.54
N PRO A 79 -11.79 13.03 -9.54
CA PRO A 79 -12.96 12.18 -9.31
C PRO A 79 -12.73 11.03 -8.31
N ALA A 80 -11.49 10.58 -8.16
CA ALA A 80 -11.11 9.51 -7.24
C ALA A 80 -10.74 10.00 -5.82
N CYS A 81 -10.82 11.30 -5.54
CA CYS A 81 -10.54 11.84 -4.21
C CYS A 81 -11.65 11.46 -3.21
N LEU A 82 -11.23 11.08 -2.01
CA LEU A 82 -12.06 11.13 -0.81
C LEU A 82 -12.26 12.59 -0.40
N LYS A 83 -13.40 12.90 0.24
CA LYS A 83 -13.77 14.29 0.57
C LYS A 83 -14.19 14.42 2.02
N ASN A 84 -13.59 15.39 2.71
CA ASN A 84 -14.01 15.79 4.05
C ASN A 84 -14.41 17.27 4.03
N THR A 85 -15.70 17.55 4.21
CA THR A 85 -16.25 18.91 4.21
C THR A 85 -16.43 19.38 5.66
N LYS A 86 -15.79 20.48 6.01
CA LYS A 86 -15.99 21.17 7.30
C LYS A 86 -16.44 22.61 7.03
N GLY A 87 -17.71 22.91 7.33
CA GLY A 87 -18.33 24.19 6.97
C GLY A 87 -18.33 24.41 5.46
N GLN A 88 -17.78 25.53 5.00
CA GLN A 88 -17.67 25.86 3.57
C GLN A 88 -16.37 25.33 2.91
N LYS A 89 -15.50 24.63 3.64
CA LYS A 89 -14.22 24.14 3.10
C LYS A 89 -14.27 22.64 2.87
N THR A 90 -13.99 22.22 1.64
CA THR A 90 -13.85 20.82 1.26
C THR A 90 -12.37 20.46 1.13
N HIS A 91 -11.91 19.52 1.96
CA HIS A 91 -10.59 18.93 1.84
C HIS A 91 -10.69 17.65 1.01
N CYS A 92 -9.98 17.60 -0.12
CA CYS A 92 -9.90 16.43 -0.99
C CYS A 92 -8.60 15.67 -0.71
N PHE A 93 -8.66 14.35 -0.55
CA PHE A 93 -7.47 13.56 -0.20
C PHE A 93 -7.53 12.15 -0.77
N HIS A 94 -6.37 11.50 -0.80
CA HIS A 94 -6.22 10.09 -1.14
C HIS A 94 -5.61 9.33 0.03
N SER A 95 -6.16 8.15 0.28
CA SER A 95 -5.69 7.22 1.29
C SER A 95 -5.63 5.81 0.71
N GLY A 96 -4.83 4.96 1.33
CA GLY A 96 -4.61 3.58 0.90
C GLY A 96 -4.28 2.69 2.08
N ALA A 97 -4.53 1.40 1.91
CA ALA A 97 -3.92 0.38 2.76
C ALA A 97 -2.58 -0.03 2.13
N VAL A 98 -1.55 -0.20 2.95
CA VAL A 98 -0.23 -0.65 2.51
C VAL A 98 0.11 -1.94 3.24
N MET A 99 0.59 -2.93 2.50
CA MET A 99 1.03 -4.21 3.03
C MET A 99 2.55 -4.31 2.92
N SER A 100 3.22 -4.60 4.03
CA SER A 100 4.68 -4.76 4.07
C SER A 100 5.12 -5.94 4.92
N THR A 101 6.28 -6.53 4.61
CA THR A 101 6.82 -7.64 5.39
C THR A 101 7.24 -7.20 6.80
N VAL A 102 6.90 -8.03 7.78
CA VAL A 102 7.36 -7.91 9.17
C VAL A 102 8.47 -8.93 9.37
N ARG A 103 9.71 -8.46 9.50
CA ARG A 103 10.87 -9.32 9.63
C ARG A 103 12.10 -8.60 10.16
N ASN A 104 13.11 -9.39 10.49
CA ASN A 104 14.48 -8.92 10.55
C ASN A 104 15.03 -8.75 9.11
N GLY A 105 15.65 -7.60 8.81
CA GLY A 105 16.12 -7.25 7.46
C GLY A 105 15.21 -6.28 6.68
N PRO A 106 15.31 -6.23 5.33
CA PRO A 106 14.62 -5.22 4.52
C PRO A 106 13.08 -5.32 4.59
N LYS A 107 12.40 -4.28 5.04
CA LYS A 107 10.93 -4.23 5.09
C LYS A 107 10.40 -3.90 3.69
N LEU A 108 9.95 -4.92 2.97
CA LEU A 108 9.50 -4.77 1.59
C LEU A 108 8.00 -4.47 1.56
N VAL A 109 7.61 -3.45 0.80
CA VAL A 109 6.20 -3.19 0.48
C VAL A 109 5.75 -4.20 -0.58
N ILE A 110 4.84 -5.09 -0.19
CA ILE A 110 4.33 -6.16 -1.07
C ILE A 110 3.24 -5.62 -1.99
N GLY A 111 2.50 -4.61 -1.52
CA GLY A 111 1.62 -3.81 -2.35
C GLY A 111 0.80 -2.82 -1.55
N PHE A 112 -0.05 -2.11 -2.27
CA PHE A 112 -0.95 -1.11 -1.71
C PHE A 112 -2.27 -1.11 -2.47
N GLU A 113 -3.32 -0.62 -1.84
CA GLU A 113 -4.65 -0.51 -2.43
C GLU A 113 -5.26 0.84 -2.06
N MET A 114 -5.81 1.54 -3.04
CA MET A 114 -6.43 2.85 -2.82
C MET A 114 -7.86 2.70 -2.28
N TYR A 115 -8.24 3.62 -1.41
CA TYR A 115 -9.63 3.77 -0.99
C TYR A 115 -10.47 4.28 -2.15
N LYS A 116 -11.70 3.81 -2.26
CA LYS A 116 -12.65 4.24 -3.29
C LYS A 116 -13.76 5.11 -2.70
N PRO A 117 -14.08 6.27 -3.29
CA PRO A 117 -15.20 7.08 -2.84
C PRO A 117 -16.54 6.39 -3.12
N GLY A 118 -17.53 6.60 -2.25
CA GLY A 118 -18.92 6.22 -2.49
C GLY A 118 -19.21 4.71 -2.60
N GLN A 119 -18.34 3.85 -2.07
CA GLN A 119 -18.57 2.39 -2.05
C GLN A 119 -19.41 1.92 -0.85
N ASP A 120 -19.56 2.73 0.19
CA ASP A 120 -20.37 2.37 1.35
C ASP A 120 -21.83 2.86 1.17
N PRO A 121 -22.84 1.99 1.37
CA PRO A 121 -24.26 2.33 1.19
C PRO A 121 -24.73 3.52 2.06
N SER A 122 -23.97 3.87 3.09
CA SER A 122 -24.25 5.00 3.98
C SER A 122 -23.77 6.36 3.47
N SER A 123 -23.43 6.51 2.19
CA SER A 123 -22.81 7.72 1.59
C SER A 123 -21.43 8.06 2.18
N LYS A 124 -20.77 7.08 2.80
CA LYS A 124 -19.44 7.20 3.37
C LYS A 124 -18.39 6.64 2.41
N ASP A 125 -17.18 7.16 2.55
CA ASP A 125 -16.00 6.61 1.89
C ASP A 125 -15.79 5.13 2.31
N GLU A 126 -15.14 4.35 1.45
CA GLU A 126 -14.87 2.94 1.72
C GLU A 126 -14.15 2.74 3.06
N GLY A 127 -14.66 1.83 3.90
CA GLY A 127 -14.02 1.48 5.16
C GLY A 127 -12.67 0.77 4.96
N GLU A 128 -11.72 1.08 5.84
CA GLU A 128 -10.35 0.56 5.83
C GLU A 128 -10.25 -0.97 5.70
N LEU A 129 -11.08 -1.70 6.45
CA LEU A 129 -11.10 -3.17 6.39
C LEU A 129 -11.51 -3.71 5.01
N ASN A 130 -12.38 -3.01 4.27
CA ASN A 130 -12.74 -3.42 2.91
C ASN A 130 -11.57 -3.25 1.94
N VAL A 131 -10.83 -2.16 2.09
CA VAL A 131 -9.59 -1.91 1.34
C VAL A 131 -8.54 -2.97 1.68
N GLY A 132 -8.34 -3.25 2.98
CA GLY A 132 -7.40 -4.29 3.45
C GLY A 132 -7.76 -5.68 2.93
N LYS A 133 -9.03 -6.09 2.99
CA LYS A 133 -9.50 -7.36 2.42
C LYS A 133 -9.23 -7.45 0.92
N ARG A 134 -9.50 -6.38 0.16
CA ARG A 134 -9.20 -6.32 -1.29
C ARG A 134 -7.71 -6.44 -1.55
N LEU A 135 -6.88 -5.75 -0.75
CA LEU A 135 -5.42 -5.82 -0.85
C LEU A 135 -4.91 -7.24 -0.62
N ILE A 136 -5.36 -7.92 0.44
CA ILE A 136 -4.98 -9.32 0.72
C ILE A 136 -5.34 -10.21 -0.46
N SER A 137 -6.58 -10.12 -0.94
CA SER A 137 -7.04 -10.94 -2.07
C SER A 137 -6.26 -10.66 -3.36
N SER A 138 -5.89 -9.40 -3.63
CA SER A 138 -5.13 -9.04 -4.84
C SER A 138 -3.69 -9.53 -4.78
N ILE A 139 -3.07 -9.51 -3.60
CA ILE A 139 -1.71 -9.97 -3.37
C ILE A 139 -1.63 -11.49 -3.49
N LEU A 140 -2.53 -12.23 -2.83
CA LEU A 140 -2.53 -13.69 -2.91
C LEU A 140 -2.80 -14.24 -4.32
N LYS A 141 -3.58 -13.52 -5.13
CA LYS A 141 -3.80 -13.87 -6.54
C LYS A 141 -2.50 -13.77 -7.35
N ARG A 142 -1.67 -12.76 -7.08
CA ARG A 142 -0.42 -12.47 -7.82
C ARG A 142 0.79 -13.24 -7.28
N HIS A 143 0.86 -13.40 -5.97
CA HIS A 143 1.98 -14.01 -5.24
C HIS A 143 1.44 -15.12 -4.33
N LYS A 144 1.07 -16.25 -4.94
CA LYS A 144 0.54 -17.40 -4.21
C LYS A 144 1.55 -17.89 -3.18
N LYS A 145 1.09 -18.16 -1.95
CA LYS A 145 1.90 -18.66 -0.82
C LYS A 145 3.07 -17.75 -0.40
N LEU A 146 3.01 -16.46 -0.74
CA LEU A 146 4.03 -15.52 -0.28
C LEU A 146 3.86 -15.13 1.19
N ILE A 147 2.62 -15.11 1.69
CA ILE A 147 2.28 -14.61 3.02
C ILE A 147 1.49 -15.69 3.74
N ASP A 148 1.95 -16.04 4.94
CA ASP A 148 1.33 -17.04 5.79
C ASP A 148 0.50 -16.39 6.91
N VAL A 149 0.93 -15.21 7.39
CA VAL A 149 0.28 -14.48 8.48
C VAL A 149 0.10 -13.00 8.14
N VAL A 150 -1.10 -12.47 8.35
CA VAL A 150 -1.39 -11.03 8.27
C VAL A 150 -1.61 -10.43 9.65
N VAL A 151 -0.85 -9.39 9.97
CA VAL A 151 -0.98 -8.61 11.20
C VAL A 151 -1.79 -7.34 10.94
N TYR A 152 -2.74 -7.05 11.84
CA TYR A 152 -3.56 -5.85 11.82
C TYR A 152 -3.80 -5.30 13.24
N ASP A 153 -4.22 -4.04 13.32
CA ASP A 153 -4.63 -3.42 14.59
C ASP A 153 -6.02 -3.90 15.08
N ALA A 154 -6.49 -3.29 16.17
CA ALA A 154 -7.75 -3.66 16.83
C ALA A 154 -8.99 -3.49 15.94
N LEU A 155 -8.93 -2.67 14.87
CA LEU A 155 -10.05 -2.48 13.95
C LEU A 155 -10.46 -3.80 13.29
N ALA A 156 -9.49 -4.68 13.05
CA ALA A 156 -9.70 -5.99 12.46
C ALA A 156 -10.26 -7.04 13.45
N CYS A 157 -10.50 -6.70 14.71
CA CYS A 157 -11.03 -7.61 15.73
C CYS A 157 -12.54 -7.89 15.55
N ASN A 158 -12.93 -8.41 14.39
CA ASN A 158 -14.30 -8.79 14.07
C ASN A 158 -14.36 -10.06 13.21
N SER A 159 -15.49 -10.75 13.25
CA SER A 159 -15.68 -12.01 12.54
C SER A 159 -15.57 -11.88 11.03
N VAL A 160 -15.96 -10.73 10.44
CA VAL A 160 -15.89 -10.52 8.98
C VAL A 160 -14.45 -10.54 8.50
N TRP A 161 -13.53 -9.89 9.21
CA TRP A 161 -12.11 -9.92 8.90
C TRP A 161 -11.51 -11.31 9.08
N ILE A 162 -11.71 -11.92 10.25
CA ILE A 162 -11.13 -13.22 10.60
C ILE A 162 -11.60 -14.31 9.62
N ASN A 163 -12.89 -14.32 9.29
CA ASN A 163 -13.44 -15.27 8.32
C ASN A 163 -12.89 -15.03 6.90
N HIS A 164 -12.64 -13.78 6.51
CA HIS A 164 -12.02 -13.47 5.21
C HIS A 164 -10.60 -14.03 5.12
N CYS A 165 -9.77 -13.82 6.13
CA CYS A 165 -8.42 -14.39 6.20
C CYS A 165 -8.45 -15.93 6.17
N ARG A 166 -9.31 -16.54 6.98
CA ARG A 166 -9.48 -18.00 7.03
C ARG A 166 -9.91 -18.58 5.68
N ASN A 167 -10.86 -17.95 4.99
CA ASN A 167 -11.32 -18.39 3.67
C ASN A 167 -10.23 -18.29 2.59
N LEU A 168 -9.25 -17.41 2.78
CA LEU A 168 -8.09 -17.27 1.91
C LEU A 168 -6.92 -18.19 2.31
N GLY A 169 -7.05 -18.95 3.42
CA GLY A 169 -6.01 -19.84 3.92
C GLY A 169 -4.81 -19.10 4.52
N ILE A 170 -5.03 -17.91 5.10
CA ILE A 170 -4.00 -17.13 5.78
C ILE A 170 -4.37 -16.98 7.25
N ASP A 171 -3.39 -17.11 8.14
CA ASP A 171 -3.57 -16.80 9.54
C ASP A 171 -3.60 -15.28 9.76
N THR A 172 -4.27 -14.85 10.83
CA THR A 172 -4.31 -13.43 11.19
C THR A 172 -4.00 -13.20 12.65
N VAL A 173 -3.16 -12.20 12.92
CA VAL A 173 -2.85 -11.73 14.27
C VAL A 173 -3.40 -10.32 14.40
N VAL A 174 -4.34 -10.14 15.33
CA VAL A 174 -4.97 -8.85 15.59
C VAL A 174 -4.51 -8.37 16.95
N ARG A 175 -3.93 -7.16 16.99
CA ARG A 175 -3.58 -6.52 18.26
C ARG A 175 -4.80 -5.81 18.84
N CYS A 176 -5.39 -6.37 19.88
CA CYS A 176 -6.44 -5.70 20.65
C CYS A 176 -5.82 -4.82 21.75
N PHE A 177 -6.19 -3.56 21.82
CA PHE A 177 -5.88 -2.72 22.98
C PHE A 177 -6.85 -3.06 24.13
N ARG A 178 -6.33 -3.13 25.35
CA ARG A 178 -7.12 -3.03 26.59
C ARG A 178 -7.23 -1.57 26.99
#